data_AF-A0A4Z0A0X9-F1
#
_entry.id   AF-A0A4Z0A0X9-F1
#
_cell.length_a   1.000
_cell.length_b   1.000
_cell.length_c   1.000
_cell.angle_alpha   90.00
_cell.angle_beta   90.00
_cell.angle_gamma   90.00
#
_symmetry.space_group_name_H-M   'P 1'
#
loop_
_entity.id
_entity.type
_entity.pdbx_description
1 polymer ?
#
loop_
_entity_poly.entity_id
_entity_poly.type
_entity_poly.pdbx_seq_one_letter_code
_entity_poly.pdbx_strand_id
1 'polypeptide(L)'
;MSAGLAILREVERKYGKVATVFFHRDAEVLSGYKPFFTVKFDASVPHDSISMEGEVFKARVPRTQTFREGGVGLDDLQGILYYDADADVQEADAPTKPAGVEGVDWDLEDIKIAQSPYHSVRPSKQLSLRPEQYLQFADKWTAWGGFSTPLSSSAAHDGSAASMEEVPLAVRSPDLDLANAKYRSISEMDGRKISEPLPVAAQEPAPEFEPEQTEEVIEKEFSADAELAPLEWKPLRFDRQDRPSTTEVDASSAEETEAEAPESTKQAEKPLAQMSRRERVLHQARVNARTLPTVDEEAQRAEEARKAEEETKAKAESIRQRLWKLMGGRAP
;
A
#
# COMPACT_ATOMS: atom_id res chain seq x y z
N MET A 1 1.24 -2.99 -9.77
CA MET A 1 1.21 -2.18 -8.52
C MET A 1 -0.22 -1.80 -8.16
N SER A 2 -0.96 -1.11 -9.03
CA SER A 2 -2.41 -0.86 -8.90
C SER A 2 -3.19 -2.10 -8.46
N ALA A 3 -2.97 -3.22 -9.14
CA ALA A 3 -3.63 -4.48 -8.83
C ALA A 3 -3.40 -4.93 -7.38
N GLY A 4 -2.15 -4.93 -6.93
CA GLY A 4 -1.79 -5.29 -5.55
C GLY A 4 -2.44 -4.39 -4.50
N LEU A 5 -2.62 -3.10 -4.79
CA LEU A 5 -3.33 -2.17 -3.90
C LEU A 5 -4.84 -2.45 -3.87
N ALA A 6 -5.46 -2.75 -5.02
CA ALA A 6 -6.87 -3.11 -5.07
C ALA A 6 -7.15 -4.41 -4.30
N ILE A 7 -6.30 -5.41 -4.49
CA ILE A 7 -6.35 -6.66 -3.72
C ILE A 7 -6.21 -6.36 -2.22
N LEU A 8 -5.23 -5.54 -1.84
CA LEU A 8 -5.02 -5.15 -0.44
C LEU A 8 -6.26 -4.51 0.18
N ARG A 9 -7.00 -3.69 -0.58
CA ARG A 9 -8.25 -3.09 -0.10
C ARG A 9 -9.34 -4.13 0.15
N GLU A 10 -9.47 -5.12 -0.73
CA GLU A 10 -10.41 -6.22 -0.52
C GLU A 10 -9.99 -7.09 0.69
N VAL A 11 -8.68 -7.29 0.90
CA VAL A 11 -8.16 -7.92 2.13
C VAL A 11 -8.54 -7.11 3.37
N GLU A 12 -8.35 -5.79 3.34
CA GLU A 12 -8.69 -4.90 4.45
C GLU A 12 -10.19 -4.90 4.76
N ARG A 13 -11.05 -4.94 3.74
CA ARG A 13 -12.50 -5.02 3.91
C ARG A 13 -12.93 -6.33 4.57
N LYS A 14 -12.32 -7.45 4.17
CA LYS A 14 -12.71 -8.78 4.65
C LYS A 14 -12.17 -9.11 6.04
N TYR A 15 -10.89 -8.81 6.31
CA TYR A 15 -10.21 -9.23 7.54
C TYR A 15 -9.97 -8.08 8.54
N GLY A 16 -10.05 -6.83 8.08
CA GLY A 16 -9.81 -5.65 8.90
C GLY A 16 -8.49 -4.95 8.59
N LYS A 17 -8.12 -3.97 9.43
CA LYS A 17 -7.03 -3.04 9.14
C LYS A 17 -5.67 -3.73 8.98
N VAL A 18 -4.96 -3.35 7.93
CA VAL A 18 -3.59 -3.80 7.68
C VAL A 18 -2.60 -2.79 8.28
N ALA A 19 -1.66 -3.28 9.09
CA ALA A 19 -0.60 -2.47 9.68
C ALA A 19 0.60 -2.31 8.74
N THR A 20 0.96 -3.36 8.00
CA THR A 20 2.10 -3.31 7.07
C THR A 20 1.90 -4.28 5.91
N VAL A 21 2.29 -3.86 4.72
CA VAL A 21 2.28 -4.69 3.51
C VAL A 21 3.68 -4.72 2.90
N PHE A 22 4.10 -5.90 2.43
CA PHE A 22 5.38 -6.11 1.77
C PHE A 22 5.16 -6.75 0.40
N PHE A 23 5.37 -5.96 -0.66
CA PHE A 23 5.41 -6.44 -2.03
C PHE A 23 6.83 -6.89 -2.38
N HIS A 24 7.02 -8.18 -2.59
CA HIS A 24 8.32 -8.73 -2.94
C HIS A 24 8.62 -8.50 -4.41
N ARG A 25 9.79 -7.93 -4.73
CA ARG A 25 10.28 -7.93 -6.11
C ARG A 25 10.80 -9.30 -6.48
N ASP A 26 10.61 -9.67 -7.74
CA ASP A 26 11.23 -10.86 -8.26
C ASP A 26 12.74 -10.59 -8.48
N ALA A 27 13.59 -11.47 -7.96
CA ALA A 27 15.03 -11.34 -8.11
C ALA A 27 15.48 -11.72 -9.54
N GLU A 28 14.69 -12.55 -10.22
CA GLU A 28 14.95 -12.98 -11.60
C GLU A 28 14.39 -11.99 -12.61
N VAL A 29 13.27 -11.34 -12.28
CA VAL A 29 12.61 -10.34 -13.13
C VAL A 29 12.63 -8.99 -12.42
N LEU A 30 13.65 -8.18 -12.69
CA LEU A 30 13.85 -6.87 -12.05
C LEU A 30 12.67 -5.90 -12.23
N SER A 31 11.92 -6.03 -13.32
CA SER A 31 10.72 -5.25 -13.61
C SER A 31 9.45 -5.81 -12.96
N GLY A 32 9.52 -7.03 -12.41
CA GLY A 32 8.39 -7.80 -11.90
C GLY A 32 8.32 -7.80 -10.38
N TYR A 33 7.09 -7.95 -9.88
CA TYR A 33 6.84 -8.34 -8.50
C TYR A 33 6.50 -9.82 -8.48
N LYS A 34 6.76 -10.48 -7.34
CA LYS A 34 6.32 -11.85 -7.12
C LYS A 34 4.79 -11.91 -7.13
N PRO A 35 4.19 -13.05 -7.52
CA PRO A 35 2.73 -13.24 -7.51
C PRO A 35 2.14 -13.39 -6.10
N PHE A 36 2.93 -13.12 -5.05
CA PHE A 36 2.49 -13.12 -3.67
C PHE A 36 3.09 -11.93 -2.91
N PHE A 37 2.41 -11.50 -1.87
CA PHE A 37 2.86 -10.45 -0.98
C PHE A 37 2.54 -10.83 0.46
N THR A 38 3.18 -10.18 1.41
CA THR A 38 3.00 -10.46 2.83
C THR A 38 2.25 -9.31 3.47
N VAL A 39 1.27 -9.64 4.30
CA VAL A 39 0.43 -8.68 5.03
C VAL A 39 0.59 -8.92 6.52
N LYS A 40 0.80 -7.85 7.27
CA LYS A 40 0.73 -7.82 8.73
C LYS A 40 -0.51 -7.03 9.12
N PHE A 41 -1.45 -7.67 9.77
CA PHE A 41 -2.66 -7.04 10.27
C PHE A 41 -2.40 -6.23 11.55
N ASP A 42 -3.29 -5.28 11.82
CA ASP A 42 -3.32 -4.55 13.08
C ASP A 42 -3.71 -5.49 14.23
N ALA A 43 -3.34 -5.13 15.46
CA ALA A 43 -3.60 -5.91 16.66
C ALA A 43 -5.11 -6.08 16.95
N SER A 44 -5.96 -5.26 16.32
CA SER A 44 -7.41 -5.37 16.41
C SER A 44 -7.98 -6.59 15.68
N VAL A 45 -7.23 -7.16 14.73
CA VAL A 45 -7.70 -8.30 13.91
C VAL A 45 -7.37 -9.60 14.64
N PRO A 46 -8.37 -10.45 14.95
CA PRO A 46 -8.12 -11.71 15.62
C PRO A 46 -7.33 -12.65 14.70
N HIS A 47 -6.27 -13.25 15.24
CA HIS A 47 -5.35 -14.12 14.50
C HIS A 47 -6.06 -15.35 13.89
N ASP A 48 -7.11 -15.83 14.54
CA ASP A 48 -7.89 -17.01 14.13
C ASP A 48 -8.91 -16.72 13.03
N SER A 49 -9.07 -15.45 12.60
CA SER A 49 -9.95 -15.09 11.48
C SER A 49 -9.43 -15.57 10.13
N ILE A 50 -8.15 -15.90 10.03
CA ILE A 50 -7.50 -16.31 8.79
C ILE A 50 -7.16 -17.80 8.88
N SER A 51 -7.68 -18.58 7.93
CA SER A 51 -7.39 -20.02 7.87
C SER A 51 -5.92 -20.31 7.53
N MET A 52 -5.36 -21.35 8.16
CA MET A 52 -4.03 -21.89 7.84
C MET A 52 -3.96 -22.53 6.46
N GLU A 53 -5.03 -23.21 6.01
CA GLU A 53 -5.08 -23.86 4.69
C GLU A 53 -5.19 -22.83 3.55
N GLY A 54 -5.65 -21.65 3.92
CA GLY A 54 -5.90 -20.50 3.09
C GLY A 54 -7.30 -20.48 2.52
N GLU A 55 -7.86 -19.28 2.46
CA GLU A 55 -9.16 -19.00 1.89
C GLU A 55 -9.01 -18.37 0.52
N VAL A 56 -9.78 -18.83 -0.46
CA VAL A 56 -9.82 -18.25 -1.81
C VAL A 56 -11.05 -17.36 -1.92
N PHE A 57 -10.85 -16.11 -2.29
CA PHE A 57 -11.95 -15.20 -2.60
C PHE A 57 -11.63 -14.37 -3.85
N LYS A 58 -12.68 -13.80 -4.43
CA LYS A 58 -12.59 -12.99 -5.65
C LYS A 58 -12.42 -11.53 -5.28
N ALA A 59 -11.29 -10.94 -5.66
CA ALA A 59 -11.11 -9.49 -5.54
C ALA A 59 -11.36 -8.80 -6.88
N ARG A 60 -11.84 -7.57 -6.81
CA ARG A 60 -11.93 -6.68 -7.97
C ARG A 60 -10.62 -5.95 -8.18
N VAL A 61 -10.09 -6.06 -9.38
CA VAL A 61 -8.79 -5.50 -9.76
C VAL A 61 -8.99 -4.59 -10.97
N PRO A 62 -8.59 -3.32 -10.92
CA PRO A 62 -8.75 -2.44 -12.07
C PRO A 62 -7.78 -2.84 -13.18
N ARG A 63 -8.28 -2.94 -14.42
CA ARG A 63 -7.46 -3.15 -15.61
C ARG A 63 -6.66 -1.89 -15.91
N THR A 64 -5.44 -1.83 -15.37
CA THR A 64 -4.51 -0.75 -15.72
C THR A 64 -3.72 -1.11 -16.97
N GLN A 65 -3.65 -0.18 -17.92
CA GLN A 65 -2.82 -0.33 -19.11
C GLN A 65 -1.34 -0.20 -18.73
N THR A 66 -0.65 -1.33 -18.63
CA THR A 66 0.78 -1.39 -18.26
C THR A 66 1.70 -0.77 -19.31
N PHE A 67 1.25 -0.65 -20.55
CA PHE A 67 2.02 -0.14 -21.69
C PHE A 67 1.99 1.39 -21.83
N ARG A 68 1.34 2.11 -20.92
CA ARG A 68 1.33 3.57 -20.94
C ARG A 68 2.72 4.10 -20.57
N GLU A 69 3.24 5.05 -21.36
CA GLU A 69 4.47 5.76 -21.04
C GLU A 69 4.32 6.47 -19.68
N GLY A 70 5.24 6.22 -18.75
CA GLY A 70 5.16 6.70 -17.36
C GLY A 70 4.50 5.73 -16.37
N GLY A 71 3.94 4.61 -16.84
CA GLY A 71 3.37 3.57 -15.99
C GLY A 71 1.98 3.90 -15.44
N VAL A 72 1.66 3.35 -14.28
CA VAL A 72 0.38 3.56 -13.60
C VAL A 72 0.34 4.99 -13.05
N GLY A 73 -0.63 5.79 -13.49
CA GLY A 73 -0.80 7.16 -13.04
C GLY A 73 -1.40 7.25 -11.64
N LEU A 74 -1.27 8.41 -10.99
CA LEU A 74 -1.93 8.66 -9.71
C LEU A 74 -3.45 8.60 -9.85
N ASP A 75 -4.00 9.07 -10.97
CA ASP A 75 -5.44 9.06 -11.27
C ASP A 75 -6.00 7.64 -11.28
N ASP A 76 -5.23 6.66 -11.78
CA ASP A 76 -5.60 5.24 -11.79
C ASP A 76 -5.64 4.66 -10.36
N LEU A 77 -4.95 5.28 -9.41
CA LEU A 77 -4.88 4.86 -8.01
C LEU A 77 -5.89 5.59 -7.12
N GLN A 78 -6.40 6.77 -7.49
CA GLN A 78 -7.26 7.58 -6.62
C GLN A 78 -8.48 6.78 -6.14
N GLY A 79 -9.16 6.05 -7.03
CA GLY A 79 -10.32 5.22 -6.66
C GLY A 79 -10.01 4.06 -5.71
N ILE A 80 -8.74 3.65 -5.60
CA ILE A 80 -8.26 2.58 -4.72
C ILE A 80 -7.73 3.16 -3.39
N LEU A 81 -7.15 4.36 -3.44
CA LEU A 81 -6.52 5.00 -2.30
C LEU A 81 -7.53 5.63 -1.35
N TYR A 82 -8.61 6.22 -1.87
CA TYR A 82 -9.66 6.81 -1.05
C TYR A 82 -10.57 5.72 -0.49
N TYR A 83 -10.30 5.35 0.76
CA TYR A 83 -11.17 4.51 1.55
C TYR A 83 -12.28 5.38 2.14
N ASP A 84 -13.51 5.11 1.73
CA ASP A 84 -14.68 5.69 2.37
C ASP A 84 -15.02 4.78 3.57
N ALA A 85 -14.48 5.12 4.74
CA ALA A 85 -14.55 4.29 5.94
C ALA A 85 -15.98 4.01 6.42
N ASP A 86 -16.89 4.87 6.00
CA ASP A 86 -18.30 4.81 6.35
C ASP A 86 -19.12 4.03 5.33
N ALA A 87 -18.53 3.64 4.18
CA ALA A 87 -19.32 3.16 3.05
C ALA A 87 -19.88 1.75 3.19
N ASP A 88 -19.24 0.78 3.85
CA ASP A 88 -19.80 -0.59 3.87
C ASP A 88 -19.26 -1.48 4.99
N VAL A 89 -20.13 -1.73 5.99
CA VAL A 89 -20.05 -2.89 6.90
C VAL A 89 -21.10 -3.95 6.52
N GLN A 90 -21.97 -3.70 5.53
CA GLN A 90 -23.21 -4.47 5.39
C GLN A 90 -23.20 -5.69 4.45
N GLU A 91 -22.22 -5.92 3.59
CA GLU A 91 -22.15 -7.17 2.80
C GLU A 91 -20.70 -7.54 2.46
N ALA A 92 -20.06 -8.36 3.29
CA ALA A 92 -18.64 -8.72 3.16
C ALA A 92 -18.33 -9.67 1.98
N ASP A 93 -19.35 -10.30 1.38
CA ASP A 93 -19.14 -11.36 0.37
C ASP A 93 -19.42 -10.92 -1.07
N ALA A 94 -20.06 -9.78 -1.28
CA ALA A 94 -20.25 -9.24 -2.62
C ALA A 94 -19.12 -8.25 -2.94
N PRO A 95 -18.42 -8.40 -4.08
CA PRO A 95 -17.45 -7.40 -4.46
C PRO A 95 -18.22 -6.10 -4.77
N THR A 96 -18.03 -5.05 -3.96
CA THR A 96 -18.68 -3.75 -4.16
C THR A 96 -17.93 -2.92 -5.20
N LYS A 97 -18.65 -2.23 -6.08
CA LYS A 97 -18.01 -1.32 -7.05
C LYS A 97 -17.77 0.00 -6.32
N PRO A 98 -16.55 0.57 -6.30
CA PRO A 98 -16.33 1.85 -5.65
C PRO A 98 -17.24 2.91 -6.29
N ALA A 99 -18.04 3.58 -5.48
CA ALA A 99 -18.92 4.64 -5.92
C ALA A 99 -18.07 5.81 -6.47
N GLY A 100 -18.38 6.29 -7.68
CA GLY A 100 -17.77 7.50 -8.25
C GLY A 100 -16.65 7.31 -9.26
N VAL A 101 -16.28 6.06 -9.62
CA VAL A 101 -15.32 5.81 -10.72
C VAL A 101 -16.05 5.26 -11.94
N GLU A 102 -16.58 6.17 -12.76
CA GLU A 102 -17.12 5.82 -14.08
C GLU A 102 -15.97 5.71 -15.09
N GLY A 103 -15.92 4.61 -15.85
CA GLY A 103 -14.98 4.43 -16.97
C GLY A 103 -13.73 3.57 -16.71
N VAL A 104 -13.56 3.00 -15.51
CA VAL A 104 -12.50 2.01 -15.25
C VAL A 104 -13.07 0.60 -15.41
N ASP A 105 -12.43 -0.21 -16.27
CA ASP A 105 -12.72 -1.63 -16.41
C ASP A 105 -12.14 -2.40 -15.22
N TRP A 106 -12.96 -3.29 -14.64
CA TRP A 106 -12.58 -4.10 -13.49
C TRP A 106 -12.56 -5.58 -13.86
N ASP A 107 -11.49 -6.27 -13.49
CA ASP A 107 -11.37 -7.72 -13.52
C ASP A 107 -11.70 -8.33 -12.16
N LEU A 108 -12.07 -9.61 -12.20
CA LEU A 108 -12.17 -10.45 -11.01
C LEU A 108 -10.98 -11.39 -11.01
N GLU A 109 -10.16 -11.30 -9.97
CA GLU A 109 -9.03 -12.21 -9.76
C GLU A 109 -9.30 -13.08 -8.53
N ASP A 110 -8.99 -14.37 -8.63
CA ASP A 110 -9.05 -15.30 -7.49
C ASP A 110 -7.77 -15.15 -6.66
N ILE A 111 -7.92 -14.73 -5.40
CA ILE A 111 -6.81 -14.56 -4.46
C ILE A 111 -6.93 -15.54 -3.32
N LYS A 112 -5.83 -16.24 -3.05
CA LYS A 112 -5.68 -17.12 -1.90
C LYS A 112 -4.95 -16.38 -0.79
N ILE A 113 -5.58 -16.23 0.36
CA ILE A 113 -4.94 -15.71 1.59
C ILE A 113 -4.79 -16.85 2.57
N ALA A 114 -3.56 -17.07 3.03
CA ALA A 114 -3.24 -18.08 4.02
C ALA A 114 -2.41 -17.47 5.14
N GLN A 115 -2.60 -17.99 6.34
CA GLN A 115 -1.75 -17.65 7.47
C GLN A 115 -0.33 -18.17 7.26
N SER A 116 0.66 -17.33 7.53
CA SER A 116 2.06 -17.77 7.53
C SER A 116 2.31 -18.64 8.77
N PRO A 117 2.91 -19.84 8.64
CA PRO A 117 3.30 -20.66 9.79
C PRO A 117 4.44 -20.01 10.59
N TYR A 118 5.14 -19.04 9.99
CA TYR A 118 6.23 -18.31 10.62
C TYR A 118 5.73 -16.95 11.13
N HIS A 119 5.84 -16.72 12.44
CA HIS A 119 5.44 -15.48 13.12
C HIS A 119 6.25 -14.24 12.69
N SER A 120 7.43 -14.44 12.11
CA SER A 120 8.21 -13.36 11.52
C SER A 120 8.58 -13.70 10.09
N VAL A 121 7.78 -13.23 9.14
CA VAL A 121 8.33 -12.90 7.84
C VAL A 121 9.09 -11.59 8.06
N ARG A 122 10.26 -11.66 8.71
CA ARG A 122 11.26 -10.62 8.45
C ARG A 122 11.40 -10.63 6.93
N PRO A 123 11.35 -9.47 6.25
CA PRO A 123 11.70 -9.43 4.84
C PRO A 123 13.00 -10.20 4.77
N SER A 124 12.97 -11.37 4.14
CA SER A 124 14.09 -12.27 4.20
C SER A 124 15.26 -11.41 3.72
N LYS A 125 16.45 -11.58 4.31
CA LYS A 125 17.66 -10.88 3.83
C LYS A 125 17.98 -11.21 2.34
N GLN A 126 17.05 -11.85 1.61
CA GLN A 126 17.02 -12.21 0.20
C GLN A 126 16.74 -11.00 -0.73
N LEU A 127 17.37 -9.88 -0.46
CA LEU A 127 18.07 -9.21 -1.55
C LEU A 127 19.56 -9.51 -1.39
N SER A 128 19.91 -10.79 -1.20
CA SER A 128 21.21 -11.23 -1.67
C SER A 128 21.11 -11.13 -3.18
N LEU A 129 21.42 -9.94 -3.69
CA LEU A 129 21.70 -9.73 -5.10
C LEU A 129 22.58 -10.89 -5.54
N ARG A 130 22.28 -11.47 -6.71
CA ARG A 130 23.21 -12.46 -7.28
C ARG A 130 24.61 -11.84 -7.23
N PRO A 131 25.69 -12.59 -6.93
CA PRO A 131 27.02 -12.02 -6.81
C PRO A 131 27.36 -11.06 -7.96
N GLU A 132 26.98 -11.41 -9.19
CA GLU A 132 27.10 -10.57 -10.39
C GLU A 132 26.33 -9.24 -10.31
N GLN A 133 25.07 -9.25 -9.87
CA GLN A 133 24.27 -8.04 -9.69
C GLN A 133 24.84 -7.15 -8.59
N TYR A 134 25.41 -7.76 -7.55
CA TYR A 134 26.07 -7.05 -6.46
C TYR A 134 27.33 -6.33 -6.94
N LEU A 135 28.12 -6.98 -7.81
CA LEU A 135 29.30 -6.39 -8.46
C LEU A 135 28.90 -5.27 -9.41
N GLN A 136 27.92 -5.49 -10.30
CA GLN A 136 27.42 -4.44 -11.20
C GLN A 136 26.87 -3.23 -10.44
N PHE A 137 26.19 -3.46 -9.31
CA PHE A 137 25.76 -2.39 -8.44
C PHE A 137 26.95 -1.66 -7.83
N ALA A 138 27.94 -2.39 -7.29
CA ALA A 138 29.14 -1.81 -6.70
C ALA A 138 29.92 -0.94 -7.71
N ASP A 139 30.07 -1.40 -8.95
CA ASP A 139 30.75 -0.63 -10.01
C ASP A 139 29.99 0.64 -10.39
N LYS A 140 28.66 0.56 -10.52
CA LYS A 140 27.84 1.75 -10.79
C LYS A 140 27.83 2.70 -9.60
N TRP A 141 27.80 2.15 -8.39
CA TRP A 141 27.85 2.89 -7.14
C TRP A 141 29.16 3.68 -7.02
N THR A 142 30.30 3.04 -7.29
CA THR A 142 31.61 3.68 -7.27
C THR A 142 31.77 4.68 -8.41
N ALA A 143 31.33 4.35 -9.63
CA ALA A 143 31.34 5.27 -10.78
C ALA A 143 30.48 6.53 -10.57
N TRP A 144 29.35 6.40 -9.86
CA TRP A 144 28.50 7.53 -9.49
C TRP A 144 29.09 8.41 -8.37
N GLY A 145 30.14 7.93 -7.67
CA GLY A 145 30.77 8.63 -6.55
C GLY A 145 30.20 8.27 -5.17
N GLY A 146 29.37 7.23 -5.09
CA GLY A 146 28.71 6.76 -3.86
C GLY A 146 27.77 7.80 -3.23
N PHE A 147 27.57 7.75 -1.91
CA PHE A 147 26.81 8.79 -1.16
C PHE A 147 27.57 10.13 -1.08
N SER A 148 28.46 10.38 -2.03
CA SER A 148 29.55 11.36 -2.04
C SER A 148 30.57 11.16 -0.93
N THR A 149 31.82 10.87 -1.32
CA THR A 149 32.99 11.29 -0.53
C THR A 149 33.76 12.34 -1.34
N PRO A 150 34.38 13.31 -0.66
CA PRO A 150 34.60 14.69 -1.09
C PRO A 150 35.49 14.82 -2.34
N LEU A 151 35.49 16.03 -2.92
CA LEU A 151 36.50 16.59 -3.84
C LEU A 151 37.95 16.56 -3.30
N SER A 152 38.36 15.57 -2.51
CA SER A 152 39.70 15.44 -1.94
C SER A 152 40.74 14.88 -2.92
N SER A 153 40.47 14.95 -4.22
CA SER A 153 41.52 14.77 -5.24
C SER A 153 41.48 15.87 -6.31
N SER A 154 41.21 17.12 -5.92
CA SER A 154 41.93 18.22 -6.58
C SER A 154 43.38 18.13 -6.11
N ALA A 155 44.11 17.23 -6.75
CA ALA A 155 45.55 17.27 -6.77
C ALA A 155 45.96 18.66 -7.25
N ALA A 156 46.61 19.43 -6.36
CA ALA A 156 47.65 20.38 -6.71
C ALA A 156 47.45 21.15 -8.04
N HIS A 157 46.41 21.97 -8.14
CA HIS A 157 46.50 23.15 -8.99
C HIS A 157 46.96 24.33 -8.13
N ASP A 158 48.25 24.61 -8.24
CA ASP A 158 48.92 25.78 -7.71
C ASP A 158 48.11 27.07 -7.95
N GLY A 159 47.81 27.79 -6.87
CA GLY A 159 47.93 29.25 -6.89
C GLY A 159 46.70 30.10 -7.24
N SER A 160 45.49 29.78 -6.75
CA SER A 160 44.43 30.80 -6.71
C SER A 160 43.66 30.78 -5.39
N ALA A 161 44.11 31.64 -4.48
CA ALA A 161 43.44 31.98 -3.23
C ALA A 161 42.27 32.94 -3.51
N ALA A 162 41.12 32.41 -3.91
CA ALA A 162 39.86 33.14 -3.85
C ALA A 162 38.90 32.38 -2.95
N SER A 163 38.54 33.03 -1.84
CA SER A 163 37.73 32.54 -0.74
C SER A 163 36.42 31.91 -1.22
N MET A 164 36.39 30.59 -1.31
CA MET A 164 35.15 29.84 -1.44
C MET A 164 34.66 29.59 -0.02
N GLU A 165 33.59 30.30 0.31
CA GLU A 165 32.81 30.21 1.53
C GLU A 165 32.70 28.76 2.00
N GLU A 166 33.27 28.47 3.17
CA GLU A 166 33.26 27.15 3.78
C GLU A 166 31.82 26.71 3.97
N VAL A 167 31.33 25.86 3.07
CA VAL A 167 30.06 25.15 3.28
C VAL A 167 30.24 24.40 4.58
N PRO A 168 29.44 24.71 5.63
CA PRO A 168 29.62 24.10 6.94
C PRO A 168 29.60 22.59 6.73
N LEU A 169 30.64 21.90 7.24
CA LEU A 169 30.77 20.45 7.24
C LEU A 169 29.56 19.84 7.95
N ALA A 170 28.47 19.70 7.21
CA ALA A 170 27.25 19.09 7.65
C ALA A 170 27.57 17.60 7.85
N VAL A 171 27.72 17.24 9.12
CA VAL A 171 27.58 15.90 9.71
C VAL A 171 27.88 14.78 8.72
N ARG A 172 29.17 14.50 8.52
CA ARG A 172 29.58 13.22 7.94
C ARG A 172 29.10 12.12 8.86
N SER A 173 28.08 11.38 8.45
CA SER A 173 27.68 10.18 9.18
C SER A 173 28.71 9.08 8.88
N PRO A 174 29.35 8.49 9.91
CA PRO A 174 30.35 7.44 9.73
C PRO A 174 29.79 6.22 8.98
N ASP A 175 28.48 6.02 9.04
CA ASP A 175 27.77 4.95 8.34
C ASP A 175 27.86 5.08 6.81
N LEU A 176 27.91 6.31 6.27
CA LEU A 176 28.03 6.53 4.82
C LEU A 176 29.44 6.23 4.32
N ASP A 177 30.46 6.56 5.11
CA ASP A 177 31.86 6.26 4.79
C ASP A 177 32.12 4.74 4.81
N LEU A 178 31.55 4.03 5.79
CA LEU A 178 31.59 2.57 5.86
C LEU A 178 30.89 1.91 4.66
N ALA A 179 29.73 2.44 4.24
CA ALA A 179 29.04 1.96 3.06
C ALA A 179 29.89 2.16 1.79
N ASN A 180 30.48 3.35 1.61
CA ASN A 180 31.34 3.64 0.47
C ASN A 180 32.60 2.74 0.44
N ALA A 181 33.25 2.54 1.60
CA ALA A 181 34.41 1.66 1.71
C ALA A 181 34.08 0.21 1.37
N LYS A 182 32.94 -0.28 1.86
CA LYS A 182 32.43 -1.62 1.53
C LYS A 182 32.27 -1.80 0.03
N TYR A 183 31.51 -0.94 -0.65
CA TYR A 183 31.26 -1.09 -2.08
C TYR A 183 32.50 -0.88 -2.96
N ARG A 184 33.48 -0.05 -2.55
CA ARG A 184 34.79 0.03 -3.22
C ARG A 184 35.55 -1.29 -3.15
N SER A 185 35.64 -1.91 -1.97
CA SER A 185 36.33 -3.20 -1.80
C SER A 185 35.73 -4.30 -2.67
N ILE A 186 34.40 -4.29 -2.86
CA ILE A 186 33.68 -5.26 -3.68
C ILE A 186 34.00 -5.06 -5.17
N SER A 187 34.00 -3.82 -5.66
CA SER A 187 34.36 -3.48 -7.04
C SER A 187 35.82 -3.85 -7.36
N GLU A 188 36.74 -3.60 -6.43
CA GLU A 188 38.16 -3.95 -6.58
C GLU A 188 38.43 -5.47 -6.61
N MET A 189 37.58 -6.28 -5.97
CA MET A 189 37.70 -7.74 -5.98
C MET A 189 37.40 -8.36 -7.34
N ASP A 190 36.57 -7.73 -8.18
CA ASP A 190 36.23 -8.24 -9.53
C ASP A 190 37.40 -8.05 -10.51
N GLY A 191 38.09 -6.92 -10.41
CA GLY A 191 39.25 -6.59 -11.24
C GLY A 191 40.41 -7.59 -11.12
N ARG A 192 40.44 -8.41 -10.06
CA ARG A 192 41.49 -9.43 -9.85
C ARG A 192 41.14 -10.81 -10.42
N LYS A 193 39.88 -11.10 -10.79
CA LYS A 193 39.47 -12.46 -11.17
C LYS A 193 39.24 -12.69 -12.67
N ILE A 194 39.27 -11.66 -13.51
CA ILE A 194 39.02 -11.81 -14.95
C ILE A 194 40.31 -11.73 -15.80
N SER A 195 41.41 -11.18 -15.29
CA SER A 195 42.63 -10.97 -16.09
C SER A 195 43.83 -11.87 -15.76
N GLU A 196 43.74 -12.77 -14.78
CA GLU A 196 44.84 -13.68 -14.47
C GLU A 196 44.37 -15.14 -14.53
N PRO A 197 44.67 -15.88 -15.62
CA PRO A 197 44.55 -17.34 -15.57
C PRO A 197 45.52 -17.83 -14.49
N LEU A 198 44.95 -18.30 -13.36
CA LEU A 198 45.71 -18.91 -12.28
C LEU A 198 46.66 -19.97 -12.88
N PRO A 199 47.97 -19.91 -12.61
CA PRO A 199 48.86 -20.99 -12.97
C PRO A 199 48.39 -22.24 -12.23
N VAL A 200 48.14 -23.30 -12.97
CA VAL A 200 47.88 -24.66 -12.47
C VAL A 200 49.18 -25.14 -11.80
N ALA A 201 49.41 -24.68 -10.57
CA ALA A 201 50.54 -25.09 -9.74
C ALA A 201 50.00 -25.90 -8.57
N ALA A 202 50.30 -27.20 -8.63
CA ALA A 202 50.38 -28.16 -7.54
C ALA A 202 49.29 -28.07 -6.46
N GLN A 203 48.29 -28.94 -6.64
CA GLN A 203 47.38 -29.40 -5.61
C GLN A 203 48.19 -30.04 -4.46
N GLU A 204 48.46 -29.29 -3.39
CA GLU A 204 48.85 -29.89 -2.11
C GLU A 204 47.60 -30.48 -1.42
N PRO A 205 47.68 -31.67 -0.83
CA PRO A 205 46.54 -32.32 -0.20
C PRO A 205 46.08 -31.54 1.04
N ALA A 206 44.77 -31.31 1.11
CA ALA A 206 44.11 -30.58 2.18
C ALA A 206 44.37 -31.21 3.56
N PRO A 207 44.62 -30.41 4.61
CA PRO A 207 44.57 -30.90 5.98
C PRO A 207 43.13 -31.26 6.36
N GLU A 208 42.93 -32.49 6.85
CA GLU A 208 41.69 -32.93 7.50
C GLU A 208 41.34 -31.98 8.65
N PHE A 209 40.19 -31.33 8.53
CA PHE A 209 39.66 -30.39 9.52
C PHE A 209 38.61 -31.14 10.35
N GLU A 210 38.92 -31.44 11.62
CA GLU A 210 37.96 -31.98 12.57
C GLU A 210 36.98 -30.86 12.99
N PRO A 211 35.65 -31.03 12.80
CA PRO A 211 34.67 -30.03 13.14
C PRO A 211 34.06 -30.28 14.52
N GLU A 212 34.79 -29.95 15.58
CA GLU A 212 34.20 -29.79 16.91
C GLU A 212 34.79 -28.54 17.56
N GLN A 213 33.95 -27.63 18.08
CA GLN A 213 34.28 -26.43 18.90
C GLN A 213 34.27 -25.03 18.24
N THR A 214 33.31 -24.70 17.35
CA THR A 214 33.12 -23.30 16.90
C THR A 214 31.75 -22.68 17.18
N GLU A 215 30.82 -23.37 17.85
CA GLU A 215 29.47 -22.82 18.09
C GLU A 215 29.34 -21.94 19.36
N GLU A 216 30.27 -22.00 20.34
CA GLU A 216 30.11 -21.26 21.61
C GLU A 216 30.65 -19.81 21.61
N VAL A 217 31.37 -19.37 20.58
CA VAL A 217 32.02 -18.03 20.61
C VAL A 217 31.12 -16.92 20.03
N ILE A 218 30.11 -17.25 19.22
CA ILE A 218 29.32 -16.24 18.49
C ILE A 218 28.18 -15.65 19.35
N GLU A 219 27.71 -16.33 20.40
CA GLU A 219 26.63 -15.81 21.24
C GLU A 219 27.08 -14.72 22.23
N LYS A 220 28.39 -14.57 22.48
CA LYS A 220 28.90 -13.66 23.52
C LYS A 220 29.17 -12.23 23.05
N GLU A 221 29.22 -11.97 21.74
CA GLU A 221 29.49 -10.62 21.20
C GLU A 221 28.23 -9.83 20.82
N PHE A 222 27.04 -10.45 20.82
CA PHE A 222 25.79 -9.77 20.41
C PHE A 222 24.95 -9.21 21.56
N SER A 223 25.43 -9.31 22.81
CA SER A 223 24.68 -8.86 24.02
C SER A 223 25.13 -7.50 24.57
N ALA A 224 25.99 -6.75 23.87
CA ALA A 224 26.55 -5.49 24.37
C ALA A 224 25.86 -4.20 23.85
N ASP A 225 24.80 -4.30 23.03
CA ASP A 225 24.15 -3.14 22.37
C ASP A 225 22.75 -2.83 22.93
N ALA A 226 22.63 -2.78 24.26
CA ALA A 226 21.35 -2.49 24.93
C ALA A 226 21.47 -1.36 25.95
N GLU A 227 21.75 -0.13 25.51
CA GLU A 227 21.49 1.08 26.33
C GLU A 227 21.45 2.41 25.53
N LEU A 228 20.92 2.40 24.30
CA LEU A 228 20.59 3.66 23.62
C LEU A 228 19.23 4.17 24.09
N ALA A 229 19.24 5.32 24.76
CA ALA A 229 18.04 6.01 25.24
C ALA A 229 17.02 6.23 24.11
N PRO A 230 15.71 6.10 24.38
CA PRO A 230 14.68 6.29 23.37
C PRO A 230 14.75 7.71 22.79
N LEU A 231 15.00 7.81 21.49
CA LEU A 231 14.91 9.07 20.76
C LEU A 231 13.46 9.59 20.86
N GLU A 232 13.26 10.69 21.59
CA GLU A 232 12.00 11.42 21.64
C GLU A 232 11.63 11.91 20.23
N TRP A 233 10.69 11.22 19.60
CA TRP A 233 10.15 11.62 18.31
C TRP A 233 9.26 12.86 18.52
N LYS A 234 9.72 14.03 18.07
CA LYS A 234 8.92 15.26 18.06
C LYS A 234 8.14 15.31 16.74
N PRO A 235 6.81 15.15 16.75
CA PRO A 235 6.02 15.22 15.53
C PRO A 235 6.20 16.58 14.87
N LEU A 236 6.54 16.60 13.58
CA LEU A 236 6.53 17.82 12.78
C LEU A 236 5.11 18.39 12.83
N ARG A 237 4.91 19.45 13.61
CA ARG A 237 3.73 20.28 13.51
C ARG A 237 3.86 21.05 12.21
N PHE A 238 3.07 20.69 11.22
CA PHE A 238 2.80 21.56 10.09
C PHE A 238 2.04 22.76 10.65
N ASP A 239 2.76 23.85 10.92
CA ASP A 239 2.14 25.14 11.17
C ASP A 239 1.33 25.49 9.94
N ARG A 240 0.02 25.42 10.12
CA ARG A 240 -0.99 25.79 9.14
C ARG A 240 -0.97 27.32 9.04
N GLN A 241 0.04 27.85 8.36
CA GLN A 241 0.17 29.27 8.09
C GLN A 241 -1.08 29.78 7.36
N ASP A 242 -1.82 30.59 8.10
CA ASP A 242 -2.45 31.84 7.68
C ASP A 242 -3.05 31.84 6.27
N ARG A 243 -4.27 31.34 6.20
CA ARG A 243 -5.20 31.74 5.14
C ARG A 243 -5.66 33.16 5.49
N PRO A 244 -5.38 34.18 4.66
CA PRO A 244 -5.77 35.55 4.97
C PRO A 244 -7.30 35.67 5.07
N SER A 245 -7.73 36.11 6.25
CA SER A 245 -9.10 36.47 6.58
C SER A 245 -9.55 37.63 5.68
N THR A 246 -10.52 37.36 4.81
CA THR A 246 -11.22 38.41 4.06
C THR A 246 -12.36 38.95 4.91
N THR A 247 -12.08 40.08 5.54
CA THR A 247 -12.97 41.25 5.74
C THR A 247 -14.45 41.00 6.04
N GLU A 248 -14.76 41.21 7.30
CA GLU A 248 -16.04 41.58 7.87
C GLU A 248 -16.65 42.78 7.13
N VAL A 249 -17.95 42.68 6.79
CA VAL A 249 -18.80 43.85 6.57
C VAL A 249 -19.91 43.80 7.60
N ASP A 250 -19.80 44.75 8.50
CA ASP A 250 -20.69 45.11 9.59
C ASP A 250 -21.92 45.85 9.02
N ALA A 251 -23.13 45.41 9.38
CA ALA A 251 -24.36 46.19 9.18
C ALA A 251 -25.50 45.68 10.08
N SER A 252 -25.49 46.17 11.32
CA SER A 252 -26.61 46.88 11.97
C SER A 252 -27.99 46.19 12.13
N SER A 253 -28.30 45.90 13.41
CA SER A 253 -29.42 46.46 14.18
C SER A 253 -30.81 45.79 14.18
N ALA A 254 -31.24 45.53 15.43
CA ALA A 254 -32.60 45.42 15.99
C ALA A 254 -33.42 44.18 15.56
N GLU A 255 -34.23 43.52 16.40
CA GLU A 255 -34.82 43.88 17.69
C GLU A 255 -35.26 42.59 18.39
N GLU A 256 -35.32 42.66 19.71
CA GLU A 256 -35.73 41.61 20.64
C GLU A 256 -37.26 41.49 20.63
N THR A 257 -37.83 40.29 20.48
CA THR A 257 -39.20 40.02 20.95
C THR A 257 -39.42 38.55 21.28
N GLU A 258 -40.01 38.37 22.46
CA GLU A 258 -40.29 37.16 23.21
C GLU A 258 -41.64 36.53 22.78
N ALA A 259 -41.71 35.20 22.89
CA ALA A 259 -42.90 34.33 23.04
C ALA A 259 -44.08 34.42 22.05
N GLU A 260 -44.32 33.35 21.29
CA GLU A 260 -45.49 32.46 21.42
C GLU A 260 -45.48 31.40 20.30
N ALA A 261 -45.75 30.15 20.67
CA ALA A 261 -46.19 29.09 19.77
C ALA A 261 -47.72 28.95 19.92
N PRO A 262 -48.43 28.16 19.08
CA PRO A 262 -48.05 27.56 17.81
C PRO A 262 -49.10 27.84 16.72
N GLU A 263 -48.72 28.10 15.46
CA GLU A 263 -49.68 27.90 14.37
C GLU A 263 -49.05 27.56 13.01
N SER A 264 -49.70 26.62 12.36
CA SER A 264 -49.34 25.95 11.12
C SER A 264 -49.39 26.91 9.93
N THR A 265 -48.24 27.42 9.50
CA THR A 265 -48.11 28.17 8.24
C THR A 265 -47.35 27.37 7.18
N LYS A 266 -48.06 27.11 6.07
CA LYS A 266 -47.57 26.65 4.77
C LYS A 266 -46.35 27.51 4.36
N GLN A 267 -45.15 26.95 4.46
CA GLN A 267 -43.93 27.62 4.04
C GLN A 267 -43.86 27.61 2.52
N ALA A 268 -43.96 28.81 1.95
CA ALA A 268 -43.72 29.10 0.55
C ALA A 268 -42.29 28.67 0.16
N GLU A 269 -42.21 27.91 -0.93
CA GLU A 269 -40.98 27.44 -1.55
C GLU A 269 -40.15 28.65 -2.03
N LYS A 270 -39.11 29.01 -1.29
CA LYS A 270 -38.09 29.94 -1.80
C LYS A 270 -37.28 29.22 -2.89
N PRO A 271 -37.00 29.86 -4.04
CA PRO A 271 -36.28 29.23 -5.14
C PRO A 271 -34.86 28.81 -4.72
N LEU A 272 -34.52 27.54 -4.97
CA LEU A 272 -33.26 26.85 -4.63
C LEU A 272 -31.96 27.52 -5.15
N ALA A 273 -32.06 28.59 -5.94
CA ALA A 273 -30.95 29.21 -6.66
C ALA A 273 -30.01 30.06 -5.79
N GLN A 274 -30.40 30.47 -4.57
CA GLN A 274 -29.58 31.34 -3.70
C GLN A 274 -29.19 30.71 -2.36
N MET A 275 -29.43 29.42 -2.16
CA MET A 275 -29.12 28.76 -0.88
C MET A 275 -27.61 28.54 -0.74
N SER A 276 -27.06 28.99 0.39
CA SER A 276 -25.67 28.73 0.79
C SER A 276 -25.39 27.23 0.82
N ARG A 277 -24.14 26.82 0.56
CA ARG A 277 -23.74 25.39 0.51
C ARG A 277 -24.17 24.64 1.79
N ARG A 278 -24.06 25.30 2.95
CA ARG A 278 -24.49 24.77 4.25
C ARG A 278 -26.02 24.60 4.35
N GLU A 279 -26.77 25.53 3.78
CA GLU A 279 -28.24 25.51 3.79
C GLU A 279 -28.78 24.44 2.83
N ARG A 280 -28.11 24.22 1.70
CA ARG A 280 -28.44 23.14 0.75
C ARG A 280 -28.29 21.76 1.41
N VAL A 281 -27.22 21.56 2.18
CA VAL A 281 -26.99 20.31 2.92
C VAL A 281 -28.06 20.12 4.01
N LEU A 282 -28.41 21.17 4.77
CA LEU A 282 -29.46 21.09 5.79
C LEU A 282 -30.84 20.82 5.18
N HIS A 283 -31.14 21.40 4.01
CA HIS A 283 -32.38 21.13 3.30
C HIS A 283 -32.44 19.67 2.83
N GLN A 284 -31.35 19.15 2.26
CA GLN A 284 -31.27 17.75 1.83
C GLN A 284 -31.40 16.79 3.03
N ALA A 285 -30.78 17.10 4.17
CA ALA A 285 -30.94 16.33 5.39
C ALA A 285 -32.39 16.32 5.91
N ARG A 286 -33.09 17.46 5.85
CA ARG A 286 -34.52 17.55 6.23
C ARG A 286 -35.43 16.76 5.30
N VAL A 287 -35.13 16.72 4.00
CA VAL A 287 -35.86 15.91 3.02
C VAL A 287 -35.64 14.43 3.31
N ASN A 288 -34.37 13.99 3.46
CA ASN A 288 -34.05 12.58 3.75
C ASN A 288 -34.64 12.09 5.09
N ALA A 289 -34.64 12.94 6.13
CA ALA A 289 -35.24 12.59 7.42
C ALA A 289 -36.77 12.49 7.37
N ARG A 290 -37.43 13.20 6.43
CA ARG A 290 -38.88 13.07 6.19
C ARG A 290 -39.23 11.86 5.34
N THR A 291 -38.32 11.41 4.48
CA THR A 291 -38.48 10.24 3.62
C THR A 291 -37.87 8.98 4.23
N LEU A 292 -37.91 8.83 5.56
CA LEU A 292 -37.62 7.52 6.15
C LEU A 292 -38.73 6.56 5.70
N PRO A 293 -38.39 5.48 4.98
CA PRO A 293 -39.38 4.52 4.52
C PRO A 293 -40.11 3.96 5.73
N THR A 294 -41.44 4.00 5.68
CA THR A 294 -42.27 3.32 6.68
C THR A 294 -41.99 1.82 6.60
N VAL A 295 -41.97 1.14 7.76
CA VAL A 295 -41.64 -0.29 7.92
C VAL A 295 -42.35 -1.22 6.91
N ASP A 296 -43.52 -0.82 6.42
CA ASP A 296 -44.30 -1.55 5.42
C ASP A 296 -43.68 -1.53 4.00
N GLU A 297 -42.96 -0.47 3.61
CA GLU A 297 -42.31 -0.38 2.29
C GLU A 297 -41.02 -1.20 2.22
N GLU A 298 -40.29 -1.32 3.33
CA GLU A 298 -39.12 -2.20 3.42
C GLU A 298 -39.52 -3.67 3.38
N ALA A 299 -40.66 -4.03 4.01
CA ALA A 299 -41.22 -5.37 3.92
C ALA A 299 -41.61 -5.74 2.48
N GLN A 300 -42.21 -4.81 1.72
CA GLN A 300 -42.57 -5.03 0.32
C GLN A 300 -41.34 -5.18 -0.58
N ARG A 301 -40.29 -4.36 -0.40
CA ARG A 301 -39.05 -4.50 -1.17
C ARG A 301 -38.31 -5.80 -0.87
N ALA A 302 -38.30 -6.25 0.38
CA ALA A 302 -37.72 -7.53 0.75
C ALA A 302 -38.48 -8.71 0.13
N GLU A 303 -39.81 -8.64 0.04
CA GLU A 303 -40.63 -9.67 -0.59
C GLU A 303 -40.46 -9.70 -2.12
N GLU A 304 -40.35 -8.54 -2.77
CA GLU A 304 -40.05 -8.44 -4.21
C GLU A 304 -38.64 -8.96 -4.55
N ALA A 305 -37.64 -8.65 -3.72
CA ALA A 305 -36.28 -9.16 -3.90
C ALA A 305 -36.24 -10.70 -3.79
N ARG A 306 -36.99 -11.27 -2.84
CA ARG A 306 -37.12 -12.74 -2.70
C ARG A 306 -37.77 -13.39 -3.92
N LYS A 307 -38.84 -12.80 -4.45
CA LYS A 307 -39.52 -13.30 -5.67
C LYS A 307 -38.60 -13.22 -6.90
N ALA A 308 -37.80 -12.16 -7.03
CA ALA A 308 -36.83 -12.03 -8.11
C ALA A 308 -35.73 -13.12 -8.03
N GLU A 309 -35.26 -13.44 -6.83
CA GLU A 309 -34.23 -14.47 -6.64
C GLU A 309 -34.78 -15.87 -6.98
N GLU A 310 -36.01 -16.20 -6.58
CA GLU A 310 -36.66 -17.47 -6.92
C GLU A 310 -36.87 -17.63 -8.43
N GLU A 311 -37.27 -16.56 -9.14
CA GLU A 311 -37.39 -16.61 -10.61
C GLU A 311 -36.05 -16.86 -11.30
N THR A 312 -34.95 -16.29 -10.81
CA THR A 312 -33.62 -16.52 -11.41
C THR A 312 -33.14 -17.95 -11.19
N LYS A 313 -33.41 -18.54 -10.01
CA LYS A 313 -33.10 -19.95 -9.72
C LYS A 313 -33.92 -20.89 -10.60
N ALA A 314 -35.22 -20.64 -10.78
CA ALA A 314 -36.06 -21.43 -11.67
C ALA A 314 -35.60 -21.36 -13.14
N LYS A 315 -35.19 -20.18 -13.61
CA LYS A 315 -34.62 -20.02 -14.97
C LYS A 315 -33.28 -20.76 -15.12
N ALA A 316 -32.41 -20.73 -14.11
CA ALA A 316 -31.14 -21.44 -14.13
C ALA A 316 -31.32 -22.98 -14.15
N GLU A 317 -32.24 -23.51 -13.36
CA GLU A 317 -32.58 -24.95 -13.36
C GLU A 317 -33.18 -25.40 -14.69
N SER A 318 -34.05 -24.58 -15.30
CA SER A 318 -34.60 -24.84 -16.64
C SER A 318 -33.50 -24.92 -17.71
N ILE A 319 -32.54 -23.98 -17.69
CA ILE A 319 -31.39 -23.98 -18.62
C ILE A 319 -30.52 -25.22 -18.40
N ARG A 320 -30.28 -25.61 -17.15
CA ARG A 320 -29.49 -26.80 -16.79
C ARG A 320 -30.15 -28.08 -17.32
N GLN A 321 -31.47 -28.24 -17.16
CA GLN A 321 -32.21 -29.38 -17.72
C GLN A 321 -32.15 -29.41 -19.25
N ARG A 322 -32.24 -28.24 -19.91
CA ARG A 322 -32.16 -28.13 -21.37
C ARG A 322 -30.77 -28.51 -21.90
N LEU A 323 -29.72 -28.07 -21.21
CA LEU A 323 -28.33 -28.46 -21.50
C LEU A 323 -28.11 -29.95 -21.29
N TRP A 324 -28.67 -30.53 -20.22
CA TRP A 324 -28.54 -31.96 -19.95
C TRP A 324 -29.25 -32.82 -21.02
N LYS A 325 -30.39 -32.35 -21.52
CA LYS A 325 -31.12 -32.99 -22.64
C LYS A 325 -30.38 -32.88 -23.98
N LEU A 326 -29.63 -31.79 -24.19
CA LEU A 326 -28.80 -31.57 -25.38
C LEU A 326 -27.50 -32.37 -25.36
N MET A 327 -26.90 -32.58 -24.18
CA MET A 327 -25.67 -33.35 -23.96
C MET A 327 -25.87 -34.87 -24.07
N GLY A 328 -27.00 -35.34 -24.58
CA GLY A 328 -27.18 -36.75 -24.94
C GLY A 328 -27.36 -37.68 -23.75
N GLY A 329 -28.06 -37.23 -22.70
CA GLY A 329 -28.58 -38.10 -21.65
C GLY A 329 -29.60 -39.11 -22.19
N ARG A 330 -29.13 -40.10 -22.95
CA ARG A 330 -29.85 -41.34 -23.23
C ARG A 330 -29.69 -42.19 -21.98
N ALA A 331 -30.64 -42.05 -21.06
CA ALA A 331 -30.74 -42.93 -19.91
C ALA A 331 -30.82 -44.39 -20.40
N PRO A 332 -30.08 -45.33 -19.79
CA PRO A 332 -30.30 -46.75 -19.99
C PRO A 332 -31.67 -47.19 -19.48
#